data_AF-A0A2D4GYA8-F1
#
_entry.id   AF-A0A2D4GYA8-F1
#
_cell.length_a   1.000
_cell.length_b   1.000
_cell.length_c   1.000
_cell.angle_alpha   90.00
_cell.angle_beta   90.00
_cell.angle_gamma   90.00
#
_symmetry.space_group_name_H-M   'P 1'
#
loop_
_entity.id
_entity.type
_entity.pdbx_description
1 polymer ?
#
loop_
_entity_poly.entity_id
_entity_poly.type
_entity_poly.pdbx_seq_one_letter_code
_entity_poly.pdbx_strand_id
1 'polypeptide(L)'
;ILAGCIQMVLNQIEEHRHSHQPINVPFFDVFLHYLCHGCSTEVKEDKCWERVEVSSNSQQANKLVDGNVKTYWESNGTTGSHYINVYIHHGVIIQQMSLLVASEDSSYMPARIIVMAGENSSSVNIKLNMVNVPPLSTRVILLENLTRFWPIIQIKIKRCQQGGIDTR
;
A
#
# COMPACT_ATOMS: atom_id res chain seq x y z
N ILE A 1 9.37 -17.22 -26.06
CA ILE A 1 10.60 -16.43 -26.35
C ILE A 1 11.35 -16.13 -25.05
N LEU A 2 10.79 -15.38 -24.09
CA LEU A 2 11.44 -15.06 -22.81
C LEU A 2 11.94 -16.28 -22.03
N ALA A 3 11.12 -17.33 -21.89
CA ALA A 3 11.52 -18.57 -21.23
C ALA A 3 12.73 -19.26 -21.89
N GLY A 4 12.83 -19.18 -23.23
CA GLY A 4 13.97 -19.72 -23.97
C GLY A 4 15.25 -18.90 -23.76
N CYS A 5 15.13 -17.58 -23.69
CA CYS A 5 16.26 -16.69 -23.38
C CYS A 5 16.77 -16.90 -21.95
N ILE A 6 15.88 -17.05 -20.97
CA ILE A 6 16.24 -17.35 -19.57
C ILE A 6 16.97 -18.69 -19.50
N GLN A 7 16.45 -19.73 -20.16
CA GLN A 7 17.08 -21.05 -20.18
C GLN A 7 18.48 -21.02 -20.80
N MET A 8 18.67 -20.25 -21.87
CA MET A 8 19.98 -20.06 -22.51
C MET A 8 21.00 -19.41 -21.58
N VAL A 9 20.60 -18.37 -20.83
CA VAL A 9 21.45 -17.71 -19.84
C VAL A 9 21.81 -18.64 -18.69
N LEU A 10 20.84 -19.40 -18.18
CA LEU A 10 21.07 -20.37 -17.10
C LEU A 10 22.05 -21.46 -17.51
N ASN A 11 21.92 -22.01 -18.72
CA ASN A 11 22.86 -23.00 -19.25
C ASN A 11 24.28 -22.44 -19.38
N GLN A 12 24.45 -21.19 -19.86
CA GLN A 12 25.76 -20.54 -19.98
C GLN A 12 26.42 -20.31 -18.60
N ILE A 13 25.63 -19.97 -17.57
CA ILE A 13 26.11 -19.83 -16.20
C ILE A 13 26.58 -21.19 -15.66
N GLU A 14 25.82 -22.25 -15.94
CA GLU A 14 26.16 -23.60 -15.51
C GLU A 14 27.43 -24.13 -16.21
N GLU A 15 27.55 -23.92 -17.53
CA GLU A 15 28.76 -24.24 -18.30
C GLU A 15 29.99 -23.48 -17.80
N HIS A 16 29.87 -22.19 -17.49
CA HIS A 16 30.95 -21.40 -16.89
C HIS A 16 31.39 -21.99 -15.55
N ARG A 17 30.44 -22.37 -14.68
CA ARG A 17 30.75 -22.98 -13.37
C ARG A 17 31.51 -24.31 -13.49
N HIS A 18 31.25 -25.09 -14.54
CA HIS A 18 31.91 -26.36 -14.75
C HIS A 18 33.24 -26.25 -15.50
N SER A 19 33.31 -25.39 -16.51
CA SER A 19 34.43 -25.36 -17.46
C SER A 19 35.33 -24.13 -17.32
N HIS A 20 34.96 -23.16 -16.47
CA HIS A 20 35.57 -21.84 -16.38
C HIS A 20 35.60 -21.06 -17.71
N GLN A 21 34.82 -21.48 -18.72
CA GLN A 21 34.72 -20.74 -19.98
C GLN A 21 33.95 -19.44 -19.79
N PRO A 22 34.41 -18.31 -20.35
CA PRO A 22 33.77 -17.02 -20.17
C PRO A 22 32.31 -17.04 -20.64
N ILE A 23 31.42 -16.46 -19.82
CA ILE A 23 30.00 -16.32 -20.14
C ILE A 23 29.87 -15.37 -21.33
N ASN A 24 29.31 -15.86 -22.43
CA ASN A 24 29.05 -15.07 -23.62
C ASN A 24 27.59 -15.23 -24.02
N VAL A 25 26.73 -14.45 -23.38
CA VAL A 25 25.31 -14.38 -23.75
C VAL A 25 25.18 -13.32 -24.85
N PRO A 26 24.92 -13.71 -26.11
CA PRO A 26 24.78 -12.75 -27.20
C PRO A 26 23.60 -11.83 -26.91
N PHE A 27 23.79 -10.53 -27.13
CA PHE A 27 22.76 -9.50 -26.90
C PHE A 27 22.26 -9.45 -25.45
N PHE A 28 23.10 -9.80 -24.46
CA PHE A 28 22.73 -9.74 -23.04
C PHE A 28 22.29 -8.34 -22.60
N ASP A 29 22.98 -7.33 -23.11
CA ASP A 29 22.63 -5.91 -22.97
C ASP A 29 21.22 -5.62 -23.52
N VAL A 30 20.88 -6.16 -24.70
CA VAL A 30 19.55 -6.02 -25.30
C VAL A 30 18.49 -6.80 -24.51
N PHE A 31 18.83 -8.01 -24.03
CA PHE A 31 17.95 -8.82 -23.20
C PHE A 31 17.64 -8.15 -21.86
N LEU A 32 18.67 -7.62 -21.18
CA LEU A 32 18.52 -6.79 -19.97
C LEU A 32 17.72 -5.53 -20.28
N HIS A 33 17.98 -4.87 -21.41
CA HIS A 33 17.21 -3.73 -21.85
C HIS A 33 15.71 -4.06 -21.97
N TYR A 34 15.33 -5.19 -22.60
CA TYR A 34 13.92 -5.60 -22.70
C TYR A 34 13.32 -6.07 -21.36
N LEU A 35 14.09 -6.75 -20.51
CA LEU A 35 13.66 -7.09 -19.15
C LEU A 35 13.40 -5.85 -18.29
N CYS A 36 14.30 -4.87 -18.34
CA CYS A 36 14.20 -3.62 -17.59
C CYS A 36 13.18 -2.65 -18.19
N HIS A 37 13.03 -2.60 -19.52
CA HIS A 37 12.00 -1.79 -20.19
C HIS A 37 10.60 -2.37 -20.00
N GLY A 38 10.46 -3.68 -19.77
CA GLY A 38 9.20 -4.28 -19.32
C GLY A 38 8.89 -4.04 -17.84
N CYS A 39 9.88 -3.62 -17.04
CA CYS A 39 9.76 -3.39 -15.59
C CYS A 39 9.39 -1.93 -15.25
N SER A 40 9.58 -1.00 -16.20
CA SER A 40 9.30 0.43 -16.02
C SER A 40 8.13 0.91 -16.88
N THR A 41 7.08 0.10 -16.99
CA THR A 41 5.76 0.73 -17.02
C THR A 41 5.53 1.27 -15.62
N GLU A 42 5.78 2.56 -15.40
CA GLU A 42 4.89 3.31 -14.52
C GLU A 42 3.48 3.05 -15.06
N VAL A 43 2.84 2.01 -14.55
CA VAL A 43 1.44 1.80 -14.77
C VAL A 43 0.79 2.97 -14.06
N LYS A 44 0.51 4.05 -14.80
CA LYS A 44 -0.57 4.99 -14.47
C LYS A 44 -1.89 4.24 -14.59
N GLU A 45 -2.05 3.18 -13.80
CA GLU A 45 -3.36 2.86 -13.29
C GLU A 45 -3.67 4.04 -12.39
N ASP A 46 -4.72 4.78 -12.69
CA ASP A 46 -5.18 5.91 -11.85
C ASP A 46 -5.50 5.46 -10.40
N LYS A 47 -5.42 4.14 -10.13
CA LYS A 47 -5.78 3.50 -8.89
C LYS A 47 -4.80 2.36 -8.57
N CYS A 48 -3.90 2.59 -7.61
CA CYS A 48 -2.89 1.63 -7.15
C CYS A 48 -3.42 0.59 -6.12
N TRP A 49 -4.74 0.42 -6.05
CA TRP A 49 -5.44 -0.41 -5.06
C TRP A 49 -6.70 -1.03 -5.68
N GLU A 50 -7.12 -2.19 -5.18
CA GLU A 50 -8.27 -2.93 -5.70
C GLU A 50 -9.58 -2.45 -5.06
N ARG A 51 -9.62 -2.50 -3.73
CA ARG A 51 -10.82 -2.20 -2.92
C ARG A 51 -10.45 -1.68 -1.54
N VAL A 52 -11.43 -1.03 -0.90
CA VAL A 52 -11.38 -0.58 0.49
C VAL A 52 -12.47 -1.29 1.28
N GLU A 53 -12.14 -1.75 2.47
CA GLU A 53 -13.10 -2.23 3.47
C GLU A 53 -12.97 -1.41 4.75
N VAL A 54 -14.06 -1.32 5.48
CA VAL A 54 -14.14 -0.57 6.74
C VAL A 54 -14.75 -1.43 7.83
N SER A 55 -14.40 -1.15 9.09
CA SER A 55 -14.85 -1.93 10.25
C SER A 55 -16.37 -1.93 10.48
N SER A 56 -17.05 -0.90 9.99
CA SER A 56 -18.48 -0.63 10.23
C SER A 56 -19.02 0.28 9.14
N ASN A 57 -20.34 0.35 8.97
CA ASN A 57 -20.99 1.22 7.97
C ASN A 57 -20.42 1.03 6.55
N SER A 58 -20.26 -0.22 6.10
CA SER A 58 -19.63 -0.58 4.81
C SER A 58 -20.26 0.08 3.58
N GLN A 59 -21.54 0.45 3.65
CA GLN A 59 -22.24 1.21 2.60
C GLN A 59 -21.65 2.60 2.35
N GLN A 60 -20.84 3.12 3.28
CA GLN A 60 -20.17 4.42 3.18
C GLN A 60 -18.68 4.30 2.80
N ALA A 61 -18.15 3.08 2.62
CA ALA A 61 -16.72 2.86 2.36
C ALA A 61 -16.22 3.58 1.11
N ASN A 62 -17.08 3.69 0.09
CA ASN A 62 -16.76 4.39 -1.16
C ASN A 62 -16.50 5.89 -0.96
N LYS A 63 -17.03 6.51 0.09
CA LYS A 63 -16.81 7.93 0.40
C LYS A 63 -15.35 8.25 0.78
N LEU A 64 -14.56 7.24 1.16
CA LEU A 64 -13.12 7.42 1.43
C LEU A 64 -12.30 7.68 0.16
N VAL A 65 -12.88 7.39 -1.01
CA VAL A 65 -12.16 7.27 -2.28
C VAL A 65 -12.94 7.85 -3.47
N ASP A 66 -14.04 8.56 -3.22
CA ASP A 66 -14.90 9.16 -4.25
C ASP A 66 -14.37 10.52 -4.77
N GLY A 67 -13.27 11.02 -4.19
CA GLY A 67 -12.65 12.30 -4.55
C GLY A 67 -13.41 13.54 -4.04
N ASN A 68 -14.49 13.36 -3.29
CA ASN A 68 -15.29 14.47 -2.77
C ASN A 68 -14.93 14.77 -1.30
N VAL A 69 -14.28 15.91 -1.07
CA VAL A 69 -13.85 16.34 0.28
C VAL A 69 -15.00 16.63 1.26
N LYS A 70 -16.26 16.64 0.78
CA LYS A 70 -17.44 16.86 1.61
C LYS A 70 -18.13 15.56 2.05
N THR A 71 -17.71 14.42 1.51
CA THR A 71 -18.21 13.10 1.92
C THR A 71 -17.16 12.44 2.82
N TYR A 72 -17.64 11.58 3.72
CA TYR A 72 -16.82 10.90 4.71
C TYR A 72 -17.42 9.55 5.08
N TRP A 73 -16.58 8.62 5.50
CA TRP A 73 -17.02 7.41 6.18
C TRP A 73 -17.13 7.71 7.67
N GLU A 74 -18.31 7.53 8.25
CA GLU A 74 -18.49 7.56 9.70
C GLU A 74 -18.44 6.13 10.25
N SER A 75 -17.57 5.86 11.21
CA SER A 75 -17.57 4.56 11.90
C SER A 75 -18.71 4.43 12.90
N ASN A 76 -19.02 3.20 13.30
CA ASN A 76 -19.91 2.91 14.41
C ASN A 76 -19.40 1.66 15.15
N GLY A 77 -18.93 1.84 16.38
CA GLY A 77 -18.36 0.75 17.17
C GLY A 77 -17.84 1.21 18.53
N THR A 78 -16.81 0.51 19.03
CA THR A 78 -16.19 0.85 20.32
C THR A 78 -14.84 1.53 20.12
N THR A 79 -14.36 2.23 21.16
CA THR A 79 -13.09 2.95 21.09
C THR A 79 -11.95 2.04 20.62
N GLY A 80 -11.32 2.41 19.51
CA GLY A 80 -10.16 1.69 18.97
C GLY A 80 -10.48 0.45 18.13
N SER A 81 -11.77 0.16 17.88
CA SER A 81 -12.21 -0.93 16.98
C SER A 81 -12.22 -0.53 15.50
N HIS A 82 -12.00 0.75 15.21
CA HIS A 82 -12.18 1.30 13.86
C HIS A 82 -10.96 1.07 13.00
N TYR A 83 -11.20 0.57 11.79
CA TYR A 83 -10.15 0.36 10.81
C TYR A 83 -10.65 0.51 9.38
N ILE A 84 -9.70 0.85 8.51
CA ILE A 84 -9.84 0.84 7.07
C ILE A 84 -8.80 -0.16 6.53
N ASN A 85 -9.22 -1.17 5.78
CA ASN A 85 -8.33 -2.04 5.02
C ASN A 85 -8.26 -1.54 3.58
N VAL A 86 -7.05 -1.34 3.06
CA VAL A 86 -6.78 -1.06 1.66
C VAL A 86 -6.10 -2.28 1.06
N TYR A 87 -6.72 -2.84 0.03
CA TYR A 87 -6.17 -3.97 -0.73
C TYR A 87 -5.38 -3.42 -1.91
N ILE A 88 -4.09 -3.68 -1.93
CA ILE A 88 -3.14 -3.10 -2.87
C ILE A 88 -2.98 -4.04 -4.07
N HIS A 89 -2.93 -3.49 -5.29
CA HIS A 89 -2.66 -4.29 -6.47
C HIS A 89 -1.31 -5.00 -6.35
N HIS A 90 -1.26 -6.26 -6.82
CA HIS A 90 -0.08 -7.09 -6.68
C HIS A 90 1.18 -6.42 -7.27
N GLY A 91 2.24 -6.32 -6.46
CA GLY A 91 3.53 -5.74 -6.89
C GLY A 91 3.64 -4.22 -6.75
N VAL A 92 2.57 -3.51 -6.36
CA VAL A 92 2.63 -2.05 -6.13
C VAL A 92 3.42 -1.72 -4.86
N ILE A 93 4.44 -0.87 -5.00
CA ILE A 93 5.19 -0.33 -3.87
C ILE A 93 4.66 1.08 -3.57
N ILE A 94 4.25 1.30 -2.32
CA ILE A 94 3.65 2.58 -1.88
C ILE A 94 4.75 3.63 -1.72
N GLN A 95 4.74 4.64 -2.59
CA GLN A 95 5.58 5.83 -2.47
C GLN A 95 5.03 6.81 -1.42
N GLN A 96 3.72 7.03 -1.41
CA GLN A 96 3.07 7.83 -0.38
C GLN A 96 1.63 7.38 -0.20
N MET A 97 1.16 7.34 1.05
CA MET A 97 -0.24 7.18 1.40
C MET A 97 -0.62 8.25 2.41
N SER A 98 -1.71 8.99 2.14
CA SER A 98 -2.18 10.06 3.02
C SER A 98 -3.67 9.92 3.32
N LEU A 99 -4.11 10.42 4.47
CA LEU A 99 -5.51 10.50 4.88
C LEU A 99 -5.92 11.97 4.99
N LEU A 100 -7.08 12.31 4.41
CA LEU A 100 -7.73 13.59 4.68
C LEU A 100 -8.43 13.50 6.03
N VAL A 101 -8.30 14.55 6.81
CA VAL A 101 -8.94 14.70 8.13
C VAL A 101 -9.46 16.13 8.21
N ALA A 102 -10.50 16.37 9.01
CA ALA A 102 -11.08 17.70 9.11
C ALA A 102 -11.20 18.12 10.57
N SER A 103 -10.73 19.32 10.89
CA SER A 103 -10.80 19.85 12.27
C SER A 103 -12.24 20.05 12.74
N GLU A 104 -13.15 20.32 11.80
CA GLU A 104 -14.58 20.45 11.99
C GLU A 104 -15.23 19.13 12.47
N ASP A 105 -14.60 17.98 12.26
CA ASP A 105 -15.08 16.69 12.80
C ASP A 105 -15.00 16.63 14.32
N SER A 106 -14.30 17.57 14.98
CA SER A 106 -14.28 17.72 16.43
C SER A 106 -13.90 16.40 17.12
N SER A 107 -14.79 15.78 17.90
CA SER A 107 -14.54 14.50 18.56
C SER A 107 -14.42 13.32 17.59
N TYR A 108 -14.94 13.42 16.37
CA TYR A 108 -14.82 12.38 15.34
C TYR A 108 -13.49 12.45 14.59
N MET A 109 -12.69 13.51 14.76
CA MET A 109 -11.40 13.61 14.10
C MET A 109 -10.42 12.58 14.70
N PRO A 110 -9.68 11.80 13.89
CA PRO A 110 -8.61 10.95 14.39
C PRO A 110 -7.57 11.75 15.19
N ALA A 111 -7.03 11.15 16.25
CA ALA A 111 -5.92 11.70 17.04
C ALA A 111 -4.69 10.80 17.01
N ARG A 112 -4.88 9.48 16.93
CA ARG A 112 -3.78 8.52 16.83
C ARG A 112 -4.14 7.38 15.90
N ILE A 113 -3.31 7.20 14.88
CA ILE A 113 -3.48 6.19 13.85
C ILE A 113 -2.30 5.21 13.92
N ILE A 114 -2.60 3.91 13.78
CA ILE A 114 -1.58 2.88 13.61
C ILE A 114 -1.75 2.28 12.23
N VAL A 115 -0.68 2.30 11.45
CA VAL A 115 -0.66 1.70 10.13
C VAL A 115 0.00 0.33 10.23
N MET A 116 -0.74 -0.70 9.84
CA MET A 116 -0.33 -2.09 9.87
C MET A 116 -0.33 -2.67 8.45
N ALA A 117 0.38 -3.77 8.24
CA ALA A 117 0.38 -4.53 7.00
C ALA A 117 0.29 -6.04 7.26
N GLY A 118 -0.15 -6.78 6.23
CA GLY A 118 -0.23 -8.23 6.23
C GLY A 118 -0.34 -8.81 4.83
N GLU A 119 -0.14 -10.11 4.72
CA GLU A 119 -0.26 -10.86 3.46
C GLU A 119 -1.73 -11.16 3.11
N ASN A 120 -2.60 -11.23 4.13
CA ASN A 120 -4.04 -11.42 3.97
C ASN A 120 -4.80 -10.86 5.20
N SER A 121 -6.13 -10.82 5.15
CA SER A 121 -6.96 -10.15 6.15
C SER A 121 -6.86 -10.78 7.55
N SER A 122 -6.50 -12.06 7.64
CA SER A 122 -6.29 -12.76 8.92
C SER A 122 -4.86 -12.59 9.48
N SER A 123 -3.93 -11.97 8.73
CA SER A 123 -2.51 -11.86 9.09
C SER A 123 -1.98 -10.41 9.08
N VAL A 124 -2.82 -9.42 9.39
CA VAL A 124 -2.40 -8.02 9.50
C VAL A 124 -1.74 -7.75 10.86
N ASN A 125 -0.46 -8.12 10.99
CA ASN A 125 0.27 -8.11 12.28
C ASN A 125 1.58 -7.30 12.25
N ILE A 126 2.01 -6.78 11.10
CA ILE A 126 3.24 -5.99 10.98
C ILE A 126 2.92 -4.51 11.13
N LYS A 127 3.46 -3.85 12.15
CA LYS A 127 3.30 -2.40 12.33
C LYS A 127 4.27 -1.66 11.41
N LEU A 128 3.75 -0.83 10.52
CA LEU A 128 4.53 0.01 9.62
C LEU A 128 4.76 1.41 10.18
N ASN A 129 3.73 2.03 10.77
CA ASN A 129 3.85 3.39 11.28
C ASN A 129 2.86 3.66 12.44
N MET A 130 3.11 4.75 13.17
CA MET A 130 2.21 5.33 14.15
C MET A 130 2.19 6.85 13.97
N VAL A 131 1.03 7.37 13.62
CA VAL A 131 0.84 8.79 13.29
C VAL A 131 0.04 9.45 14.41
N ASN A 132 0.56 10.55 14.95
CA ASN A 132 -0.22 11.46 15.78
C ASN A 132 -0.82 12.52 14.85
N VAL A 133 -2.12 12.78 15.00
CA VAL A 133 -2.86 13.71 14.16
C VAL A 133 -3.09 15.00 14.95
N PRO A 134 -2.46 16.12 14.56
CA PRO A 134 -2.75 17.43 15.15
C PRO A 134 -4.22 17.86 14.92
N PRO A 135 -4.86 18.56 15.88
CA PRO A 135 -6.27 18.96 15.77
C PRO A 135 -6.62 19.90 14.60
N LEU A 136 -5.62 20.55 13.99
CA LEU A 136 -5.81 21.49 12.87
C LEU A 136 -5.34 20.93 11.52
N SER A 137 -4.96 19.65 11.47
CA SER A 137 -4.53 19.02 10.23
C SER A 137 -5.70 18.89 9.26
N THR A 138 -5.42 19.08 7.98
CA THR A 138 -6.35 18.81 6.87
C THR A 138 -5.95 17.57 6.06
N ARG A 139 -4.69 17.15 6.23
CA ARG A 139 -4.09 15.96 5.63
C ARG A 139 -2.99 15.44 6.54
N VAL A 140 -2.89 14.12 6.66
CA VAL A 140 -1.77 13.46 7.35
C VAL A 140 -1.17 12.39 6.46
N ILE A 141 0.14 12.29 6.48
CA ILE A 141 0.87 11.25 5.76
C ILE A 141 0.93 10.01 6.66
N LEU A 142 0.53 8.87 6.11
CA LEU A 142 0.47 7.58 6.79
C LEU A 142 1.71 6.73 6.53
N LEU A 143 2.17 6.68 5.28
CA LEU A 143 3.33 5.91 4.82
C LEU A 143 4.06 6.70 3.74
N GLU A 144 5.38 6.57 3.70
CA GLU A 144 6.24 7.13 2.65
C GLU A 144 7.36 6.15 2.32
N ASN A 145 7.73 6.10 1.04
CA ASN A 145 8.91 5.41 0.52
C ASN A 145 9.06 3.97 1.03
N LEU A 146 7.99 3.18 0.94
CA LEU A 146 8.11 1.75 1.25
C LEU A 146 9.05 1.09 0.25
N THR A 147 9.76 0.07 0.71
CA THR A 147 10.69 -0.72 -0.11
C THR A 147 10.18 -2.14 -0.39
N ARG A 148 8.99 -2.46 0.12
CA ARG A 148 8.36 -3.77 0.04
C ARG A 148 6.88 -3.62 -0.30
N PHE A 149 6.41 -4.51 -1.18
CA PHE A 149 4.99 -4.69 -1.46
C PHE A 149 4.26 -5.32 -0.26
N TRP A 150 3.07 -4.79 0.04
CA TRP A 150 2.16 -5.32 1.05
C TRP A 150 0.76 -5.47 0.44
N PRO A 151 0.20 -6.69 0.36
CA PRO A 151 -1.14 -6.90 -0.20
C PRO A 151 -2.23 -6.15 0.54
N ILE A 152 -2.11 -6.00 1.86
CA ILE A 152 -3.07 -5.29 2.69
C ILE A 152 -2.36 -4.27 3.56
N ILE A 153 -2.84 -3.03 3.52
CA ILE A 153 -2.54 -1.99 4.50
C ILE A 153 -3.78 -1.76 5.35
N GLN A 154 -3.65 -1.89 6.67
CA GLN A 154 -4.72 -1.59 7.62
C GLN A 154 -4.40 -0.30 8.38
N ILE A 155 -5.30 0.67 8.26
CA ILE A 155 -5.26 1.95 8.97
C ILE A 155 -6.17 1.83 10.18
N LYS A 156 -5.59 1.74 11.39
CA LYS A 156 -6.34 1.59 12.64
C LYS A 156 -6.45 2.92 13.35
N ILE A 157 -7.68 3.38 13.60
CA ILE A 157 -7.92 4.59 14.39
C ILE A 157 -7.96 4.18 15.87
N LYS A 158 -6.91 4.51 16.61
CA LYS A 158 -6.75 4.10 18.02
C LYS A 158 -7.36 5.07 19.01
N ARG A 159 -7.40 6.35 18.65
CA ARG A 159 -8.02 7.42 19.45
C ARG A 159 -8.53 8.50 18.50
N CYS A 160 -9.64 9.10 18.86
CA CYS A 160 -10.13 10.33 18.26
C CYS A 160 -9.87 11.51 19.21
N GLN A 161 -9.97 12.73 18.69
CA GLN A 161 -9.81 13.95 19.48
C GLN A 161 -10.91 14.02 20.55
N GLN A 162 -10.65 14.77 21.62
CA GLN A 162 -11.64 15.04 22.69
C GLN A 162 -12.27 13.78 23.31
N GLY A 163 -11.62 12.61 23.18
CA GLY A 163 -12.15 11.34 23.69
C GLY A 163 -13.29 10.73 22.88
N GLY A 164 -13.47 11.14 21.62
CA GLY A 164 -14.50 10.58 20.75
C GLY A 164 -14.36 9.07 20.55
N ILE A 165 -15.51 8.43 20.35
CA ILE A 165 -15.61 6.98 20.18
C ILE A 165 -15.45 6.63 18.71
N ASP A 166 -16.27 7.24 17.84
CA ASP A 166 -16.30 7.03 16.40
C ASP A 166 -15.41 8.02 15.65
N THR A 167 -15.14 7.74 14.38
CA THR A 167 -14.30 8.55 13.49
C THR A 167 -15.02 8.95 12.22
N ARG A 168 -14.64 10.09 11.66
CA ARG A 168 -14.91 10.50 10.29
C ARG A 168 -13.60 10.71 9.52
#